data_AF-A0A2H5Z181-F1
#
_entry.id   AF-A0A2H5Z181-F1
#
_cell.length_a   1.000
_cell.length_b   1.000
_cell.length_c   1.000
_cell.angle_alpha   90.00
_cell.angle_beta   90.00
_cell.angle_gamma   90.00
#
_symmetry.space_group_name_H-M   'P 1'
#
loop_
_entity.id
_entity.type
_entity.pdbx_description
1 polymer ?
#
loop_
_entity_poly.entity_id
_entity_poly.type
_entity_poly.pdbx_seq_one_letter_code
_entity_poly.pdbx_strand_id
1 'polypeptide(L)'
;MYLERIQGAAHANIPHYRRHSFAIEWGYCGSGPADLAWSILLHFYGPAIAEELSYDFKIEVIARIPRDTQAYTIRARDIAAWVAQRLSPSLPPSPSGAGAGASPAPAVLSRKAVPDA
;
A
#
# COMPACT_ATOMS: atom_id res chain seq x y z
N MET A 1 -0.90 -7.06 -6.83
CA MET A 1 -1.80 -6.14 -7.56
C MET A 1 -0.98 -5.16 -8.36
N TYR A 2 -1.57 -4.64 -9.42
CA TYR A 2 -0.96 -3.73 -10.38
C TYR A 2 -1.74 -2.41 -10.39
N LEU A 3 -0.98 -1.32 -10.41
CA LEU A 3 -1.44 0.07 -10.49
C LEU A 3 -0.89 0.68 -11.76
N GLU A 4 -1.67 1.50 -12.41
CA GLU A 4 -1.22 2.25 -13.58
C GLU A 4 -1.98 3.55 -13.78
N ARG A 5 -1.34 4.55 -14.39
CA ARG A 5 -2.02 5.75 -14.84
C ARG A 5 -2.31 5.64 -16.33
N ILE A 6 -3.58 5.67 -16.69
CA ILE A 6 -4.04 5.71 -18.08
C ILE A 6 -4.59 7.10 -18.32
N GLN A 7 -3.99 7.84 -19.25
CA GLN A 7 -4.38 9.22 -19.57
C GLN A 7 -4.45 10.13 -18.32
N GLY A 8 -3.54 9.93 -17.37
CA GLY A 8 -3.47 10.69 -16.12
C GLY A 8 -4.35 10.15 -14.98
N ALA A 9 -5.35 9.33 -15.28
CA ALA A 9 -6.22 8.72 -14.28
C ALA A 9 -5.62 7.44 -13.71
N ALA A 10 -5.61 7.33 -12.37
CA ALA A 10 -5.12 6.17 -11.66
C ALA A 10 -6.10 4.99 -11.73
N HIS A 11 -5.57 3.81 -12.07
CA HIS A 11 -6.29 2.56 -12.20
C HIS A 11 -5.58 1.46 -11.39
N ALA A 12 -6.37 0.48 -10.95
CA ALA A 12 -5.89 -0.71 -10.26
C ALA A 12 -6.57 -1.93 -10.87
N ASN A 13 -5.88 -3.07 -10.85
CA ASN A 13 -6.44 -4.34 -11.32
C ASN A 13 -7.36 -5.03 -10.30
N ILE A 14 -7.99 -4.25 -9.42
CA ILE A 14 -8.99 -4.68 -8.43
C ILE A 14 -10.17 -3.68 -8.46
N PRO A 15 -11.37 -4.07 -8.02
CA PRO A 15 -12.49 -3.13 -7.94
C PRO A 15 -12.19 -1.94 -7.03
N HIS A 16 -12.61 -0.74 -7.43
CA HIS A 16 -12.65 0.44 -6.56
C HIS A 16 -13.93 0.39 -5.73
N TYR A 17 -13.78 0.16 -4.43
CA TYR A 17 -14.87 0.25 -3.47
C TYR A 17 -14.93 1.68 -2.94
N ARG A 18 -15.76 2.51 -3.57
CA ARG A 18 -15.90 3.92 -3.25
C ARG A 18 -16.30 4.14 -1.78
N ARG A 19 -15.50 4.93 -1.05
CA ARG A 19 -15.81 5.35 0.33
C ARG A 19 -15.67 6.86 0.53
N HIS A 20 -14.64 7.47 -0.04
CA HIS A 20 -14.27 8.87 0.17
C HIS A 20 -14.14 9.65 -1.15
N SER A 21 -13.88 8.98 -2.27
CA SER A 21 -13.57 9.62 -3.56
C SER A 21 -14.22 8.88 -4.74
N PHE A 22 -14.37 9.56 -5.86
CA PHE A 22 -14.76 8.91 -7.12
C PHE A 22 -13.57 8.30 -7.87
N ALA A 23 -12.34 8.64 -7.46
CA ALA A 23 -11.11 8.14 -8.05
C ALA A 23 -10.14 7.65 -6.96
N ILE A 24 -9.42 6.58 -7.29
CA ILE A 24 -8.24 6.12 -6.55
C ILE A 24 -7.01 6.91 -6.97
N GLU A 25 -6.02 7.04 -6.09
CA GLU A 25 -4.77 7.76 -6.34
C GLU A 25 -3.64 7.19 -5.46
N TRP A 26 -2.39 7.61 -5.66
CA TRP A 26 -1.25 7.25 -4.81
C TRP A 26 -0.14 8.32 -4.77
N GLY A 27 0.82 8.14 -3.86
CA GLY A 27 2.00 9.00 -3.74
C GLY A 27 1.81 10.31 -2.99
N TYR A 28 0.72 10.42 -2.24
CA TYR A 28 0.47 11.50 -1.27
C TYR A 28 -0.57 11.04 -0.24
N CYS A 29 -0.82 11.86 0.79
CA CYS A 29 -1.89 11.65 1.75
C CYS A 29 -3.15 12.43 1.32
N GLY A 30 -4.27 11.74 1.04
CA GLY A 30 -5.55 12.36 0.69
C GLY A 30 -6.67 11.34 0.48
N SER A 31 -7.81 11.78 -0.06
CA SER A 31 -9.01 10.93 -0.21
C SER A 31 -8.87 9.84 -1.28
N GLY A 32 -8.22 10.13 -2.41
CA GLY A 32 -7.98 9.11 -3.44
C GLY A 32 -7.05 7.99 -2.96
N PRO A 33 -5.90 8.30 -2.32
CA PRO A 33 -5.08 7.29 -1.65
C PRO A 33 -5.79 6.54 -0.52
N ALA A 34 -6.69 7.20 0.21
CA ALA A 34 -7.51 6.54 1.23
C ALA A 34 -8.46 5.51 0.61
N ASP A 35 -9.11 5.83 -0.50
CA ASP A 35 -9.99 4.91 -1.21
C ASP A 35 -9.23 3.74 -1.84
N LEU A 36 -8.01 3.98 -2.32
CA LEU A 36 -7.15 2.91 -2.79
C LEU A 36 -6.79 1.95 -1.64
N ALA A 37 -6.34 2.49 -0.50
CA ALA A 37 -6.00 1.68 0.67
C ALA A 37 -7.19 0.85 1.18
N TRP A 38 -8.36 1.49 1.30
CA TRP A 38 -9.60 0.82 1.66
C TRP A 38 -9.97 -0.28 0.67
N SER A 39 -9.95 0.01 -0.63
CA SER A 39 -10.32 -0.95 -1.68
C SER A 39 -9.41 -2.18 -1.67
N ILE A 40 -8.11 -1.99 -1.47
CA ILE A 40 -7.14 -3.09 -1.39
C ILE A 40 -7.45 -4.00 -0.19
N LEU A 41 -7.55 -3.43 1.01
CA LEU A 41 -7.76 -4.23 2.21
C LEU A 41 -9.14 -4.90 2.20
N LEU A 42 -10.18 -4.20 1.75
CA LEU A 42 -11.52 -4.75 1.62
C LEU A 42 -11.54 -5.93 0.64
N HIS A 43 -10.88 -5.78 -0.51
CA HIS A 43 -10.83 -6.83 -1.53
C HIS A 43 -10.15 -8.12 -1.04
N PHE A 44 -9.03 -8.00 -0.31
CA PHE A 44 -8.22 -9.15 0.09
C PHE A 44 -8.56 -9.73 1.47
N TYR A 45 -9.06 -8.91 2.40
CA TYR A 45 -9.21 -9.29 3.82
C TYR A 45 -10.61 -9.02 4.38
N GLY A 46 -11.48 -8.35 3.62
CA GLY A 46 -12.83 -8.03 4.06
C GLY A 46 -12.92 -6.76 4.93
N PRO A 47 -14.16 -6.40 5.35
CA PRO A 47 -14.46 -5.10 5.91
C PRO A 47 -13.81 -4.84 7.28
N ALA A 48 -13.77 -5.84 8.17
CA ALA A 48 -13.19 -5.65 9.50
C ALA A 48 -11.72 -5.19 9.44
N ILE A 49 -10.90 -5.88 8.65
CA ILE A 49 -9.48 -5.53 8.46
C ILE A 49 -9.33 -4.21 7.71
N ALA A 50 -10.20 -3.94 6.74
CA ALA A 50 -10.16 -2.68 6.01
C ALA A 50 -10.48 -1.48 6.92
N GLU A 51 -11.42 -1.63 7.86
CA GLU A 51 -11.81 -0.58 8.81
C GLU A 51 -10.68 -0.26 9.78
N GLU A 52 -10.03 -1.31 10.29
CA GLU A 52 -8.95 -1.19 11.24
C GLU A 52 -7.68 -0.61 10.61
N LEU A 53 -7.29 -1.09 9.42
CA LEU A 53 -5.92 -0.87 8.92
C LEU A 53 -5.79 0.09 7.74
N SER A 54 -6.89 0.53 7.11
CA SER A 54 -6.80 1.35 5.88
C SER A 54 -6.11 2.70 6.07
N TYR A 55 -6.24 3.31 7.26
CA TYR A 55 -5.59 4.58 7.56
C TYR A 55 -4.06 4.43 7.57
N ASP A 56 -3.52 3.46 8.30
CA ASP A 56 -2.09 3.22 8.38
C ASP A 56 -1.54 2.69 7.06
N PHE A 57 -2.28 1.80 6.40
CA PHE A 57 -1.88 1.27 5.09
C PHE A 57 -1.77 2.37 4.03
N LYS A 58 -2.69 3.35 4.07
CA LYS A 58 -2.60 4.55 3.22
C LYS A 58 -1.30 5.31 3.46
N ILE A 59 -0.95 5.59 4.71
CA ILE A 59 0.21 6.43 5.05
C ILE A 59 1.53 5.71 4.74
N GLU A 60 1.61 4.44 5.13
CA GLU A 60 2.87 3.71 5.10
C GLU A 60 3.17 3.03 3.77
N VAL A 61 2.13 2.72 2.98
CA VAL A 61 2.26 1.99 1.72
C VAL A 61 1.83 2.89 0.56
N ILE A 62 0.56 3.30 0.50
CA ILE A 62 0.01 3.97 -0.69
C ILE A 62 0.60 5.37 -0.92
N ALA A 63 0.76 6.16 0.14
CA ALA A 63 1.35 7.50 0.06
C ALA A 63 2.85 7.46 -0.28
N ARG A 64 3.52 6.31 -0.09
CA ARG A 64 4.95 6.14 -0.37
C ARG A 64 5.25 5.65 -1.79
N ILE A 65 4.23 5.25 -2.56
CA ILE A 65 4.41 4.92 -3.97
C ILE A 65 4.81 6.20 -4.71
N PRO A 66 5.93 6.25 -5.46
CA PRO A 66 6.36 7.50 -6.09
C PRO A 66 5.27 8.03 -7.04
N ARG A 67 4.84 9.27 -6.79
CA ARG A 67 3.66 9.88 -7.43
C ARG A 67 3.73 9.88 -8.96
N ASP A 68 4.93 10.09 -9.49
CA ASP A 68 5.19 10.23 -10.93
C ASP A 68 5.39 8.88 -11.63
N THR A 69 5.18 7.77 -10.92
CA THR A 69 5.26 6.43 -11.50
C THR A 69 4.05 6.15 -12.38
N GLN A 70 4.29 5.80 -13.64
CA GLN A 70 3.25 5.41 -14.58
C GLN A 70 2.61 4.06 -14.25
N ALA A 71 3.41 3.11 -13.73
CA ALA A 71 2.93 1.78 -13.35
C ALA A 71 3.69 1.23 -12.13
N TYR A 72 2.96 0.66 -11.18
CA TYR A 72 3.53 0.13 -9.94
C TYR A 72 2.91 -1.21 -9.55
N THR A 73 3.71 -2.12 -9.02
CA THR A 73 3.23 -3.42 -8.55
C THR A 73 3.41 -3.54 -7.05
N ILE A 74 2.31 -3.66 -6.32
CA ILE A 74 2.33 -4.06 -4.91
C ILE A 74 2.17 -5.58 -4.86
N ARG A 75 3.20 -6.30 -4.41
CA ARG A 75 3.15 -7.77 -4.38
C ARG A 75 2.18 -8.21 -3.28
N ALA A 76 1.36 -9.22 -3.56
CA ALA A 76 0.39 -9.73 -2.59
C ALA A 76 1.05 -10.19 -1.28
N ARG A 77 2.24 -10.80 -1.37
CA ARG A 77 3.05 -11.19 -0.20
C ARG A 77 3.47 -10.00 0.67
N ASP A 78 3.72 -8.83 0.07
CA ASP A 78 4.18 -7.64 0.80
C ASP A 78 2.98 -7.02 1.55
N ILE A 79 1.79 -7.06 0.95
CA ILE A 79 0.51 -6.68 1.60
C ILE A 79 0.23 -7.62 2.77
N ALA A 80 0.32 -8.94 2.55
CA ALA A 80 0.07 -9.94 3.58
C ALA A 80 1.05 -9.84 4.75
N ALA A 81 2.34 -9.65 4.48
CA ALA A 81 3.34 -9.43 5.52
C ALA A 81 3.05 -8.16 6.32
N TRP A 82 2.67 -7.07 5.66
CA TRP A 82 2.32 -5.82 6.34
C TRP A 82 1.09 -6.01 7.25
N VAL A 83 0.01 -6.63 6.76
CA VAL A 83 -1.21 -6.90 7.54
C VAL A 83 -0.91 -7.83 8.72
N ALA A 84 -0.18 -8.93 8.49
CA ALA A 84 0.17 -9.88 9.54
C ALA A 84 0.98 -9.24 10.68
N GLN A 85 1.86 -8.29 10.38
CA GLN A 85 2.60 -7.55 11.39
C GLN A 85 1.72 -6.65 12.27
N ARG A 86 0.58 -6.17 11.76
CA ARG A 86 -0.34 -5.30 12.52
C ARG A 86 -1.35 -6.11 13.34
N LEU A 87 -1.73 -7.30 12.85
CA LEU A 87 -2.67 -8.19 13.52
C LEU A 87 -2.01 -9.12 14.54
N SER A 88 -0.68 -9.26 14.51
CA SER A 88 0.03 -10.07 15.50
C SER A 88 0.03 -9.33 16.85
N PRO A 89 -0.52 -9.91 17.93
CA PRO A 89 -0.38 -9.32 19.26
C PRO A 89 1.13 -9.25 19.57
N SER A 90 1.62 -8.04 19.84
CA SER A 90 3.04 -7.82 20.11
C SER A 90 3.51 -8.72 21.26
N LEU A 91 4.43 -9.65 20.97
CA LEU A 91 5.35 -10.10 22.01
C LEU A 91 6.25 -8.89 22.33
N PRO A 92 6.33 -8.42 23.57
CA PRO A 92 7.17 -7.27 23.88
C PRO A 92 8.64 -7.60 23.54
N PRO A 93 9.42 -6.66 22.98
CA PRO A 93 10.85 -6.89 22.80
C PRO A 93 11.48 -7.05 24.19
N SER A 94 12.06 -8.22 24.47
CA SER A 94 12.91 -8.38 25.65
C SER A 94 14.02 -7.32 25.63
N PRO A 95 14.25 -6.58 26.74
CA PRO A 95 15.33 -5.62 26.78
C PRO A 95 16.64 -6.38 27.04
N SER A 96 17.38 -6.70 25.98
CA SER A 96 18.79 -7.07 26.14
C SER A 96 19.61 -6.66 24.92
N GLY A 97 20.32 -5.54 25.10
CA GLY A 97 21.64 -5.34 24.53
C GLY A 97 21.73 -4.91 23.06
N ALA A 98 22.33 -3.73 22.88
CA ALA A 98 23.09 -3.31 21.70
C ALA A 98 22.30 -2.92 20.42
N GLY A 99 22.28 -1.61 20.18
CA GLY A 99 22.64 -0.94 18.93
C GLY A 99 22.27 -1.56 17.57
N ALA A 100 21.73 -0.68 16.72
CA ALA A 100 21.59 -0.78 15.27
C ALA A 100 20.36 -1.53 14.73
N GLY A 101 19.67 -0.89 13.78
CA GLY A 101 18.69 -1.56 12.94
C GLY A 101 17.68 -0.61 12.35
N ALA A 102 18.02 -0.02 11.21
CA ALA A 102 17.11 0.71 10.35
C ALA A 102 15.74 0.02 10.23
N SER A 103 14.67 0.81 10.34
CA SER A 103 13.34 0.40 9.89
C SER A 103 13.46 -0.15 8.47
N PRO A 104 13.14 -1.42 8.21
CA PRO A 104 13.13 -1.90 6.84
C PRO A 104 11.87 -1.32 6.21
N ALA A 105 12.01 -0.15 5.58
CA ALA A 105 11.15 0.15 4.45
C ALA A 105 11.21 -1.09 3.54
N PRO A 106 10.07 -1.68 3.16
CA PRO A 106 10.12 -2.82 2.25
C PRO A 106 10.81 -2.33 0.98
N ALA A 107 11.91 -3.00 0.62
CA ALA A 107 12.58 -2.79 -0.65
C ALA A 107 11.63 -3.24 -1.77
N VAL A 108 10.61 -2.43 -2.07
CA VAL A 108 9.74 -2.60 -3.23
C VAL A 108 10.46 -1.97 -4.42
N LEU A 109 11.57 -2.61 -4.80
CA LEU A 109 12.15 -2.44 -6.11
C LEU A 109 11.51 -3.48 -7.03
N SER A 110 10.82 -2.98 -8.05
CA SER A 110 10.95 -3.52 -9.40
C SER A 110 10.68 -2.40 -10.38
N ARG A 111 11.77 -1.76 -10.83
CA ARG A 111 11.79 -1.00 -12.08
C ARG A 111 11.52 -1.98 -13.21
N LYS A 112 10.57 -1.67 -14.08
CA LYS A 112 10.63 -2.07 -15.48
C LYS A 112 10.61 -0.77 -16.28
N ALA A 113 11.78 -0.40 -16.81
CA ALA A 113 11.86 0.58 -17.87
C ALA A 113 11.15 -0.01 -19.10
N VAL A 114 10.22 0.74 -19.68
CA VAL A 114 9.75 0.51 -21.04
C VAL A 114 10.73 1.27 -21.93
N PRO A 115 11.40 0.64 -22.91
CA PRO A 115 12.16 1.38 -23.91
C PRO A 115 11.19 2.03 -24.90
N ASP A 116 11.42 3.30 -25.21
CA ASP A 116 10.81 3.97 -26.35
C ASP A 116 11.35 3.34 -27.64
N ALA A 117 10.44 2.85 -28.49
CA ALA A 117 10.65 2.58 -29.91
C ALA A 117 9.32 2.74 -30.65
#